data_AF-A0A380MZI3-F1
#
_entry.id   AF-A0A380MZI3-F1
#
_cell.length_a   1.000
_cell.length_b   1.000
_cell.length_c   1.000
_cell.angle_alpha   90.00
_cell.angle_beta   90.00
_cell.angle_gamma   90.00
#
_symmetry.space_group_name_H-M   'P 1'
#
loop_
_entity.id
_entity.type
_entity.pdbx_description
1 polymer ?
#
loop_
_entity_poly.entity_id
_entity_poly.type
_entity_poly.pdbx_seq_one_letter_code
_entity_poly.pdbx_strand_id
1 'polypeptide(L)'
;MIRRDAIGFNIAAKYLGHFQKVELLALEQNEYLGGAHGMGIEVFYNFYHDKLLTLEDILLPEQKATFEKLAQTAFMNSEYKEGLLDNFVLTENFTFTEKGIKLLWQPYEITSYATGMPTITLPYTSLEGVVKPEFLGK
;
A
#
# COMPACT_ATOMS: atom_id res chain seq x y z
N MET A 1 18.86 -21.07 -7.73
CA MET A 1 19.66 -21.10 -6.49
C MET A 1 20.44 -19.79 -6.43
N ILE A 2 19.94 -18.79 -5.68
CA ILE A 2 20.61 -17.49 -5.51
C ILE A 2 21.69 -17.69 -4.44
N ARG A 3 22.94 -17.32 -4.75
CA ARG A 3 24.08 -17.46 -3.83
C ARG A 3 23.86 -16.57 -2.61
N ARG A 4 24.16 -17.10 -1.41
CA ARG A 4 23.98 -16.47 -0.10
C ARG A 4 25.06 -15.43 0.23
N ASP A 5 25.81 -14.98 -0.77
CA ASP A 5 27.14 -14.38 -0.61
C ASP A 5 27.38 -13.17 -1.54
N ALA A 6 26.34 -12.63 -2.18
CA ALA A 6 26.45 -11.41 -2.98
C ALA A 6 25.69 -10.25 -2.34
N ILE A 7 26.43 -9.21 -1.91
CA ILE A 7 25.85 -7.88 -1.66
C ILE A 7 25.14 -7.45 -2.94
N GLY A 8 23.90 -7.01 -2.82
CA GLY A 8 23.07 -6.68 -3.97
C GLY A 8 22.10 -5.56 -3.66
N PHE A 9 21.91 -4.68 -4.64
CA PHE A 9 20.88 -3.66 -4.65
C PHE A 9 20.17 -3.73 -6.01
N ASN A 10 18.85 -3.83 -5.99
CA ASN A 10 18.02 -3.82 -7.17
C ASN A 10 16.88 -2.82 -6.98
N ILE A 11 16.62 -2.05 -8.04
CA ILE A 11 15.47 -1.17 -8.13
C ILE A 11 14.76 -1.43 -9.45
N ALA A 12 13.45 -1.56 -9.41
CA ALA A 12 12.61 -1.78 -10.57
C ALA A 12 11.40 -0.85 -10.51
N ALA A 13 11.24 -0.04 -11.55
CA ALA A 13 10.02 0.73 -11.75
C ALA A 13 9.06 -0.05 -12.67
N LYS A 14 7.79 -0.09 -12.31
CA LYS A 14 6.72 -0.75 -13.07
C LYS A 14 5.61 0.25 -13.32
N TYR A 15 5.20 0.40 -14.57
CA TYR A 15 3.93 1.03 -14.90
C TYR A 15 2.83 0.00 -14.72
N LEU A 16 1.92 0.24 -13.78
CA LEU A 16 0.82 -0.68 -13.44
C LEU A 16 -0.40 -0.47 -14.36
N GLY A 17 -0.39 0.57 -15.18
CA GLY A 17 -1.51 0.98 -16.02
C GLY A 17 -2.14 2.27 -15.52
N HIS A 18 -3.42 2.44 -15.82
CA HIS A 18 -4.22 3.56 -15.34
C HIS A 18 -5.51 3.06 -14.71
N PHE A 19 -6.03 3.83 -13.76
CA PHE A 19 -7.37 3.69 -13.22
C PHE A 19 -8.11 5.00 -13.45
N GLN A 20 -9.12 4.96 -14.32
CA GLN A 20 -9.79 6.17 -14.80
C GLN A 20 -8.77 7.16 -15.40
N LYS A 21 -8.54 8.30 -14.75
CA LYS A 21 -7.55 9.32 -15.17
C LYS A 21 -6.30 9.32 -14.28
N VAL A 22 -6.13 8.30 -13.45
CA VAL A 22 -4.98 8.15 -12.56
C VAL A 22 -3.97 7.21 -13.19
N GLU A 23 -2.76 7.68 -13.44
CA GLU A 23 -1.64 6.86 -13.88
C GLU A 23 -0.98 6.19 -12.67
N LEU A 24 -0.75 4.88 -12.75
CA LEU A 24 -0.32 4.05 -11.64
C LEU A 24 1.09 3.51 -11.89
N LEU A 25 1.99 3.76 -10.95
CA LEU A 25 3.35 3.22 -10.96
C LEU A 25 3.66 2.53 -9.62
N ALA A 26 4.55 1.54 -9.68
CA ALA A 26 5.17 0.95 -8.51
C ALA A 26 6.69 1.03 -8.64
N LEU A 27 7.36 1.23 -7.52
CA LEU A 27 8.80 1.09 -7.38
C LEU A 27 9.07 -0.01 -6.37
N GLU A 28 9.75 -1.06 -6.84
CA GLU A 28 10.23 -2.14 -6.01
C GLU A 28 11.73 -1.93 -5.79
N GLN A 29 12.15 -1.93 -4.53
CA GLN A 29 13.55 -1.89 -4.14
C GLN A 29 13.85 -3.11 -3.29
N ASN A 30 14.94 -3.80 -3.59
CA ASN A 30 15.45 -4.91 -2.79
C ASN A 30 16.94 -4.71 -2.54
N GLU A 31 17.36 -4.90 -1.31
CA GLU A 31 18.77 -4.83 -0.91
C GLU A 31 19.17 -6.01 -0.03
N TYR A 32 20.43 -6.42 -0.16
CA TYR A 32 21.09 -7.30 0.77
C TYR A 32 22.51 -6.78 0.95
N LEU A 33 22.84 -6.31 2.15
CA LEU A 33 24.13 -5.72 2.48
C LEU A 33 24.98 -6.67 3.35
N GLY A 34 24.68 -7.98 3.31
CA GLY A 34 25.16 -8.96 4.27
C GLY A 34 24.22 -9.11 5.48
N GLY A 35 24.54 -10.01 6.42
CA GLY A 35 23.72 -10.27 7.60
C GLY A 35 22.66 -11.37 7.39
N ALA A 36 21.67 -11.42 8.29
CA ALA A 36 20.72 -12.54 8.37
C ALA A 36 19.71 -12.59 7.20
N HIS A 37 19.27 -11.44 6.68
CA HIS A 37 18.35 -11.33 5.54
C HIS A 37 18.50 -9.97 4.83
N GLY A 38 17.87 -9.83 3.65
CA GLY A 38 17.77 -8.55 2.93
C GLY A 38 16.60 -7.70 3.39
N MET A 39 16.35 -6.60 2.70
CA MET A 39 15.18 -5.75 2.87
C MET A 39 14.55 -5.47 1.52
N GLY A 40 13.24 -5.62 1.42
CA GLY A 40 12.47 -5.24 0.24
C GLY A 40 11.40 -4.22 0.62
N ILE A 41 11.18 -3.24 -0.26
CA ILE A 41 10.05 -2.30 -0.17
C ILE A 41 9.33 -2.20 -1.52
N GLU A 42 8.03 -1.93 -1.49
CA GLU A 42 7.21 -1.62 -2.67
C GLU A 42 6.45 -0.30 -2.43
N VAL A 43 6.74 0.73 -3.22
CA VAL A 43 6.10 2.05 -3.10
C VAL A 43 5.25 2.33 -4.32
N PHE A 44 3.99 2.71 -4.12
CA PHE A 44 3.08 3.12 -5.17
C PHE A 44 3.11 4.62 -5.39
N TYR A 45 3.02 5.02 -6.67
CA TYR A 45 2.85 6.40 -7.09
C TYR A 45 1.62 6.49 -7.98
N ASN A 46 0.66 7.33 -7.57
CA ASN A 46 -0.58 7.54 -8.30
C ASN A 46 -0.62 8.99 -8.78
N PHE A 47 -0.61 9.21 -10.10
CA PHE A 47 -0.60 10.54 -10.68
C PHE A 47 -1.95 10.89 -11.30
N TYR A 48 -2.53 12.01 -10.91
CA TYR A 48 -3.77 12.55 -11.50
C TYR A 48 -3.51 13.97 -11.99
N HIS A 49 -3.54 14.15 -13.33
CA HIS A 49 -3.19 15.42 -13.99
C HIS A 49 -1.85 16.01 -13.49
N ASP A 50 -0.77 15.24 -13.61
CA ASP A 50 0.60 15.60 -13.20
C ASP A 50 0.81 15.84 -11.69
N LYS A 51 -0.21 15.62 -10.86
CA LYS A 51 -0.11 15.67 -9.40
C LYS A 51 0.05 14.27 -8.83
N LEU A 52 1.09 14.04 -8.03
CA LEU A 52 1.20 12.86 -7.17
C LEU A 52 0.14 12.95 -6.06
N LEU A 53 -0.74 11.95 -6.00
CA LEU A 53 -1.83 11.88 -5.02
C LEU A 53 -1.32 11.36 -3.66
N THR A 54 -1.76 12.05 -2.61
CA THR A 54 -1.75 11.56 -1.23
C THR A 54 -3.12 10.96 -0.85
N LEU A 55 -3.23 10.31 0.31
CA LEU A 55 -4.56 9.91 0.81
C LEU A 55 -5.48 11.13 1.00
N GLU A 56 -4.95 12.24 1.51
CA GLU A 56 -5.72 13.47 1.72
C GLU A 56 -6.30 14.04 0.42
N ASP A 57 -5.61 13.83 -0.71
CA ASP A 57 -6.10 14.28 -2.01
C ASP A 57 -7.31 13.50 -2.53
N ILE A 58 -7.46 12.25 -2.11
CA ILE A 58 -8.53 11.36 -2.59
C ILE A 58 -9.72 11.30 -1.65
N LEU A 59 -9.54 11.72 -0.39
CA LEU A 59 -10.59 11.69 0.63
C LEU A 59 -11.49 12.93 0.56
N LEU A 60 -12.76 12.75 0.93
CA LEU A 60 -13.64 13.87 1.23
C LEU A 60 -13.16 14.59 2.51
N PRO A 61 -13.49 15.88 2.70
CA PRO A 61 -13.12 16.62 3.91
C PRO A 61 -13.53 15.88 5.18
N GLU A 62 -12.64 15.88 6.19
CA GLU A 62 -12.86 15.26 7.51
C GLU A 62 -13.02 13.73 7.52
N GLN A 63 -12.86 13.05 6.38
CA GLN A 63 -13.08 11.59 6.28
C GLN A 63 -11.84 10.72 6.58
N LYS A 64 -10.67 11.31 6.90
CA LYS A 64 -9.44 10.55 7.20
C LYS A 64 -9.62 9.54 8.35
N ALA A 65 -10.27 9.95 9.44
CA ALA A 65 -10.53 9.04 10.57
C ALA A 65 -11.49 7.90 10.20
N THR A 66 -12.50 8.18 9.35
CA THR A 66 -13.43 7.15 8.86
C THR A 66 -12.71 6.16 7.95
N PHE A 67 -11.85 6.64 7.04
CA PHE A 67 -11.03 5.80 6.18
C PHE A 67 -10.06 4.92 6.98
N GLU A 68 -9.38 5.49 7.97
CA GLU A 68 -8.50 4.75 8.88
C GLU A 68 -9.24 3.63 9.62
N LYS A 69 -10.45 3.90 10.11
CA LYS A 69 -11.27 2.88 10.78
C LYS A 69 -11.70 1.75 9.84
N LEU A 70 -11.99 2.06 8.57
CA LEU A 70 -12.28 1.06 7.54
C LEU A 70 -11.05 0.20 7.26
N ALA A 71 -9.88 0.83 7.09
CA ALA A 71 -8.60 0.15 6.92
C ALA A 71 -8.27 -0.76 8.11
N GLN A 72 -8.42 -0.27 9.32
CA GLN A 72 -8.20 -1.05 10.54
C GLN A 72 -9.16 -2.23 10.61
N THR A 73 -10.44 -2.04 10.32
CA THR A 73 -11.43 -3.12 10.34
C THR A 73 -11.09 -4.20 9.32
N ALA A 74 -10.72 -3.81 8.10
CA ALA A 74 -10.30 -4.74 7.06
C ALA A 74 -9.01 -5.48 7.44
N PHE A 75 -8.03 -4.80 8.04
CA PHE A 75 -6.81 -5.42 8.55
C PHE A 75 -7.12 -6.45 9.65
N MET A 76 -7.96 -6.10 10.63
CA MET A 76 -8.33 -6.99 11.73
C MET A 76 -9.15 -8.21 11.29
N ASN A 77 -9.73 -8.18 10.08
CA ASN A 77 -10.41 -9.30 9.45
C ASN A 77 -9.53 -10.07 8.44
N SER A 78 -8.27 -9.66 8.26
CA SER A 78 -7.32 -10.28 7.35
C SER A 78 -6.50 -11.37 8.03
N GLU A 79 -5.73 -12.12 7.23
CA GLU A 79 -4.74 -13.09 7.71
C GLU A 79 -3.60 -12.47 8.54
N TYR A 80 -3.37 -11.16 8.42
CA TYR A 80 -2.27 -10.45 9.09
C TYR A 80 -2.57 -10.07 10.54
N LYS A 81 -3.83 -10.19 10.99
CA LYS A 81 -4.29 -9.73 12.30
C LYS A 81 -3.40 -10.21 13.46
N GLU A 82 -3.07 -11.51 13.48
CA GLU A 82 -2.28 -12.11 14.56
C GLU A 82 -0.80 -11.70 14.53
N GLY A 83 -0.35 -11.05 13.44
CA GLY A 83 1.01 -10.53 13.27
C GLY A 83 1.17 -9.06 13.63
N LEU A 84 0.11 -8.37 14.07
CA LEU A 84 0.14 -6.98 14.49
C LEU A 84 1.05 -6.82 15.72
N LEU A 85 2.08 -5.99 15.61
CA LEU A 85 3.05 -5.82 16.69
C LEU A 85 2.57 -4.86 17.79
N ASP A 86 1.98 -3.74 17.40
CA ASP A 86 1.53 -2.66 18.28
C ASP A 86 0.11 -2.19 17.89
N ASN A 87 -0.17 -0.89 17.98
CA ASN A 87 -1.41 -0.33 17.48
C ASN A 87 -1.39 -0.29 15.95
N PHE A 88 -2.58 -0.43 15.35
CA PHE A 88 -2.75 -0.20 13.92
C PHE A 88 -2.35 1.24 13.57
N VAL A 89 -1.59 1.39 12.48
CA VAL A 89 -1.22 2.67 11.90
C VAL A 89 -1.59 2.62 10.42
N LEU A 90 -2.32 3.63 9.93
CA LEU A 90 -2.65 3.74 8.52
C LEU A 90 -1.40 4.00 7.68
N THR A 91 -1.18 3.19 6.64
CA THR A 91 -0.12 3.46 5.65
C THR A 91 -0.56 4.55 4.68
N GLU A 92 0.38 5.40 4.25
CA GLU A 92 0.18 6.35 3.13
C GLU A 92 0.50 5.69 1.77
N ASN A 93 0.92 4.42 1.75
CA ASN A 93 1.26 3.68 0.54
C ASN A 93 0.04 2.93 -0.03
N PHE A 94 -0.55 3.50 -1.08
CA PHE A 94 -1.77 2.99 -1.66
C PHE A 94 -1.73 2.97 -3.19
N THR A 95 -2.56 2.15 -3.82
CA THR A 95 -2.83 2.25 -5.25
C THR A 95 -4.26 1.85 -5.58
N PHE A 96 -4.71 2.20 -6.78
CA PHE A 96 -6.02 1.84 -7.28
C PHE A 96 -6.00 0.48 -7.96
N THR A 97 -7.05 -0.30 -7.74
CA THR A 97 -7.27 -1.58 -8.43
C THR A 97 -8.70 -1.62 -8.95
N GLU A 98 -9.04 -2.63 -9.76
CA GLU A 98 -10.43 -2.87 -10.17
C GLU A 98 -11.36 -3.13 -8.99
N LYS A 99 -10.85 -3.69 -7.89
CA LYS A 99 -11.65 -4.12 -6.73
C LYS A 99 -11.81 -3.02 -5.68
N GLY A 100 -10.93 -2.03 -5.67
CA GLY A 100 -10.87 -1.04 -4.60
C GLY A 100 -9.49 -0.40 -4.44
N ILE A 101 -9.31 0.31 -3.33
CA ILE A 101 -8.03 0.92 -2.96
C ILE A 101 -7.20 -0.12 -2.21
N LYS A 102 -6.05 -0.49 -2.78
CA LYS A 102 -5.05 -1.36 -2.15
C LYS A 102 -4.18 -0.51 -1.23
N LEU A 103 -4.04 -0.93 0.03
CA LEU A 103 -3.11 -0.39 1.02
C LEU A 103 -2.03 -1.44 1.28
N LEU A 104 -0.77 -1.02 1.31
CA LEU A 104 0.38 -1.91 1.55
C LEU A 104 1.30 -1.34 2.61
N TRP A 105 1.55 -2.11 3.66
CA TRP A 105 2.54 -1.79 4.68
C TRP A 105 3.88 -2.44 4.34
N GLN A 106 4.97 -1.72 4.56
CA GLN A 106 6.32 -2.26 4.43
C GLN A 106 6.63 -3.27 5.56
N PRO A 107 7.63 -4.14 5.38
CA PRO A 107 8.11 -4.97 6.48
C PRO A 107 8.52 -4.10 7.67
N TYR A 108 8.17 -4.52 8.90
CA TYR A 108 8.36 -3.78 10.15
C TYR A 108 7.50 -2.53 10.35
N GLU A 109 6.61 -2.15 9.41
CA GLU A 109 5.78 -0.96 9.58
C GLU A 109 4.72 -1.18 10.67
N ILE A 110 3.98 -2.29 10.60
CA ILE A 110 2.98 -2.67 11.63
C ILE A 110 3.02 -4.16 12.00
N THR A 111 3.75 -4.99 11.25
CA THR A 111 3.92 -6.42 11.50
C THR A 111 5.40 -6.82 11.49
N SER A 112 5.69 -8.05 11.91
CA SER A 112 7.05 -8.60 11.84
C SER A 112 7.56 -8.74 10.40
N TYR A 113 8.87 -8.75 10.20
CA TYR A 113 9.47 -9.03 8.89
C TYR A 113 9.03 -10.37 8.29
N ALA A 114 8.82 -11.40 9.12
CA ALA A 114 8.39 -12.71 8.65
C ALA A 114 6.99 -12.68 8.02
N THR A 115 6.16 -11.69 8.37
CA THR A 115 4.84 -11.46 7.78
C THR A 115 4.93 -10.88 6.36
N GLY A 116 6.08 -10.32 5.97
CA GLY A 116 6.27 -9.68 4.66
C GLY A 116 5.65 -8.28 4.60
N MET A 117 4.92 -7.98 3.53
CA MET A 117 4.23 -6.72 3.30
C MET A 117 2.72 -6.92 3.42
N PRO A 118 2.13 -6.69 4.61
CA PRO A 118 0.68 -6.76 4.79
C PRO A 118 -0.02 -5.92 3.73
N THR A 119 -1.07 -6.50 3.13
CA THR A 119 -1.83 -5.84 2.07
C THR A 119 -3.30 -6.02 2.35
N ILE A 120 -4.07 -4.93 2.32
CA ILE A 120 -5.53 -5.00 2.31
C ILE A 120 -6.07 -4.25 1.10
N THR A 121 -7.28 -4.59 0.67
CA THR A 121 -8.01 -3.83 -0.35
C THR A 121 -9.34 -3.41 0.22
N LEU A 122 -9.57 -2.10 0.27
CA LEU A 122 -10.85 -1.53 0.66
C LEU A 122 -11.77 -1.47 -0.56
N PRO A 123 -12.88 -2.24 -0.60
CA PRO A 123 -13.76 -2.25 -1.75
C PRO A 123 -14.43 -0.89 -1.94
N TYR A 124 -14.62 -0.46 -3.19
CA TYR A 124 -15.21 0.86 -3.50
C TYR A 124 -16.57 1.09 -2.84
N THR A 125 -17.38 0.04 -2.68
CA THR A 125 -18.67 0.10 -1.99
C THR A 125 -18.57 0.51 -0.53
N SER A 126 -17.46 0.20 0.15
CA SER A 126 -17.21 0.65 1.54
C SER A 126 -16.68 2.09 1.63
N LEU A 127 -16.30 2.67 0.50
CA LEU A 127 -15.65 3.99 0.41
C LEU A 127 -16.62 5.10 -0.04
N GLU A 128 -17.87 4.76 -0.33
CA GLU A 128 -18.93 5.73 -0.62
C GLU A 128 -19.11 6.70 0.55
N GLY A 129 -19.07 8.01 0.27
CA GLY A 129 -19.12 9.04 1.30
C GLY A 129 -17.81 9.22 2.10
N VAL A 130 -16.74 8.50 1.75
CA VAL A 130 -15.39 8.63 2.35
C VAL A 130 -14.39 9.14 1.32
N VAL A 131 -14.36 8.52 0.15
CA VAL A 131 -13.49 8.87 -0.98
C VAL A 131 -14.27 9.72 -1.98
N LYS A 132 -13.58 10.68 -2.63
CA LYS A 132 -14.21 11.54 -3.65
C LYS A 132 -14.71 10.69 -4.83
N PRO A 133 -15.89 10.98 -5.39
CA PRO A 133 -16.52 10.12 -6.41
C PRO A 133 -15.67 9.85 -7.65
N GLU A 134 -14.82 10.79 -8.07
CA GLU A 134 -13.92 10.62 -9.21
C GLU A 134 -12.82 9.55 -9.01
N PHE A 135 -12.63 9.08 -7.77
CA PHE A 135 -11.68 8.02 -7.42
C PHE A 135 -12.38 6.71 -7.03
N LEU A 136 -13.72 6.65 -7.11
CA LEU A 136 -14.48 5.41 -6.90
C LEU A 136 -14.66 4.67 -8.23
N GLY A 137 -14.28 3.39 -8.27
CA GLY A 137 -14.50 2.53 -9.44
C GLY A 137 -16.00 2.35 -9.68
N LYS A 138 -16.41 2.31 -10.95
CA LYS A 138 -17.78 1.95 -11.33
C LYS A 138 -17.93 0.45 -11.47
#